data_AF-A0A109KIE1-F1
#
_entry.id   AF-A0A109KIE1-F1
#
_cell.length_a   1.000
_cell.length_b   1.000
_cell.length_c   1.000
_cell.angle_alpha   90.00
_cell.angle_beta   90.00
_cell.angle_gamma   90.00
#
_symmetry.space_group_name_H-M   'P 1'
#
loop_
_entity.id
_entity.type
_entity.pdbx_description
1 polymer ?
#
loop_
_entity_poly.entity_id
_entity_poly.type
_entity_poly.pdbx_seq_one_letter_code
_entity_poly.pdbx_strand_id
1 'polypeptide(L)' 'MSYPVDTAYRGFIIRQHDPAYQTNSFQGFDTNGNAITLLNATADQVKVIIDERLKKGSGRYG' A
#
# COMPACT_ATOMS: atom_id res chain seq x y z
N MET A 1 -1.71 -9.50 18.92
CA MET A 1 -1.72 -9.25 17.46
C MET A 1 -0.29 -9.39 16.97
N SER A 2 -0.05 -10.22 15.96
CA SER A 2 1.27 -10.34 15.35
C SER A 2 1.34 -9.42 14.15
N TYR A 3 2.22 -8.43 14.22
CA TYR A 3 2.58 -7.58 13.08
C TYR A 3 3.80 -8.17 12.36
N PRO A 4 3.98 -7.92 11.05
CA PRO A 4 3.10 -7.14 10.18
C PRO A 4 1.80 -7.89 9.79
N VAL A 5 0.75 -7.13 9.48
CA VAL A 5 -0.49 -7.66 8.90
C VAL A 5 -0.56 -7.26 7.43
N ASP A 6 -0.55 -8.25 6.54
CA ASP A 6 -0.61 -8.04 5.09
C ASP A 6 -2.05 -8.24 4.59
N THR A 7 -2.54 -7.29 3.79
CA THR A 7 -3.87 -7.31 3.17
C THR A 7 -3.74 -7.14 1.66
N ALA A 8 -4.27 -8.07 0.88
CA ALA A 8 -4.27 -7.95 -0.58
C ALA A 8 -5.27 -6.88 -1.06
N TYR A 9 -4.86 -6.02 -2.01
CA TYR A 9 -5.71 -5.00 -2.62
C TYR A 9 -5.37 -4.80 -4.11
N ARG A 10 -6.29 -5.18 -5.01
CA ARG A 10 -6.19 -4.96 -6.47
C ARG A 10 -4.85 -5.40 -7.11
N GLY A 11 -4.29 -6.52 -6.65
CA GLY A 11 -2.99 -7.02 -7.12
C GLY A 11 -1.77 -6.39 -6.42
N PHE A 12 -1.99 -5.64 -5.35
CA PHE A 12 -0.95 -5.10 -4.46
C PHE A 12 -1.13 -5.64 -3.05
N ILE A 13 -0.14 -5.40 -2.19
CA ILE A 13 -0.16 -5.79 -0.78
C ILE A 13 -0.12 -4.51 0.07
N ILE A 14 -1.09 -4.33 0.95
CA ILE A 14 -1.09 -3.30 1.98
C ILE A 14 -0.60 -3.94 3.26
N ARG A 15 0.59 -3.55 3.70
CA ARG A 15 1.21 -4.00 4.94
C ARG A 15 0.94 -3.01 6.04
N GLN A 16 0.42 -3.50 7.16
CA GLN A 16 0.35 -2.76 8.41
C GLN A 16 1.51 -3.21 9.31
N HIS A 17 2.38 -2.27 9.64
CA HIS A 17 3.43 -2.39 10.64
C HIS A 17 2.87 -2.14 12.04
N ASP A 18 3.68 -2.40 13.06
CA ASP A 18 3.28 -2.21 14.44
C ASP A 18 3.11 -0.71 14.77
N PRO A 19 1.88 -0.26 15.13
CA PRO A 19 1.62 1.14 15.46
C PRO A 19 2.28 1.59 16.76
N ALA A 20 2.74 0.68 17.62
CA ALA A 20 3.48 1.03 18.82
C ALA A 20 4.86 1.62 18.51
N TYR A 21 5.42 1.31 17.34
CA TYR A 21 6.76 1.76 16.95
C TYR A 21 6.75 2.87 15.88
N GLN A 22 5.63 3.09 15.19
CA GLN A 22 5.53 4.08 14.12
C GLN A 22 4.10 4.63 13.94
N THR A 23 3.96 5.96 14.02
CA THR A 23 2.69 6.67 13.81
C THR A 23 2.06 6.36 12.45
N ASN A 24 2.87 6.29 11.40
CA ASN A 24 2.44 5.86 10.08
C ASN A 24 2.76 4.37 9.90
N SER A 25 1.74 3.54 10.08
CA SER A 25 1.89 2.08 10.09
C SER A 25 1.60 1.40 8.75
N PHE A 26 1.04 2.09 7.77
CA PHE A 26 0.55 1.43 6.54
C PHE A 26 1.48 1.68 5.35
N GLN A 27 1.81 0.64 4.60
CA GLN A 27 2.63 0.77 3.39
C GLN A 27 2.13 -0.16 2.29
N GLY A 28 2.13 0.34 1.05
CA GLY A 28 1.80 -0.44 -0.13
C GLY A 28 3.04 -1.09 -0.75
N PHE A 29 2.87 -2.33 -1.17
CA PHE A 29 3.87 -3.14 -1.86
C PHE A 29 3.29 -3.70 -3.16
N ASP A 30 4.13 -3.86 -4.19
CA ASP A 30 3.78 -4.63 -5.39
C ASP A 30 3.85 -6.14 -5.15
N THR A 31 3.47 -6.93 -6.16
CA THR A 31 3.53 -8.40 -6.12
C THR A 31 4.95 -8.96 -5.97
N ASN A 32 5.96 -8.15 -6.25
CA ASN A 32 7.37 -8.52 -6.14
C ASN A 32 7.95 -8.15 -4.76
N GLY A 33 7.14 -7.55 -3.87
CA GLY A 33 7.57 -7.10 -2.56
C GLY A 33 8.30 -5.76 -2.55
N ASN A 34 8.24 -4.99 -3.64
CA ASN A 34 8.79 -3.63 -3.67
C ASN A 34 7.78 -2.64 -3.08
N ALA A 35 8.25 -1.76 -2.21
CA ALA A 35 7.44 -0.68 -1.68
C ALA A 35 7.04 0.29 -2.80
N ILE A 36 5.74 0.49 -3.01
CA ILE A 36 5.18 1.43 -3.98
C ILE A 36 4.70 2.73 -3.34
N THR A 37 4.55 2.75 -2.01
CA THR A 37 4.23 3.95 -1.23
C THR A 37 5.22 4.12 -0.09
N LEU A 38 5.29 5.34 0.45
CA LEU A 38 5.89 5.60 1.76
C LEU A 38 4.97 5.06 2.88
N LEU A 39 5.41 5.19 4.13
CA LEU A 39 4.58 4.95 5.31
C LEU A 39 3.43 5.98 5.38
N ASN A 40 2.21 5.48 5.41
CA ASN A 40 0.95 6.21 5.48
C ASN A 40 0.27 5.98 6.83
N ALA A 41 -0.59 6.91 7.22
CA ALA A 41 -1.33 6.85 8.48
C ALA A 41 -2.45 5.79 8.44
N THR A 42 -3.05 5.57 7.27
CA THR A 42 -4.18 4.64 7.11
C THR A 42 -4.04 3.77 5.87
N ALA A 43 -4.70 2.60 5.88
CA ALA A 43 -4.80 1.73 4.71
C ALA A 43 -5.47 2.42 3.52
N ASP A 44 -6.44 3.31 3.75
CA ASP A 44 -7.16 3.99 2.67
C ASP A 44 -6.28 4.98 1.90
N GLN A 45 -5.33 5.64 2.57
CA GLN A 45 -4.31 6.45 1.87
C GLN A 45 -3.49 5.59 0.91
N VAL A 46 -3.10 4.38 1.33
CA VAL A 46 -2.38 3.42 0.47
C VAL A 46 -3.26 2.99 -0.71
N LYS A 47 -4.55 2.72 -0.49
CA LYS A 47 -5.49 2.37 -1.56
C LYS A 47 -5.64 3.49 -2.59
N VAL A 48 -5.76 4.75 -2.15
CA VAL A 48 -5.84 5.90 -3.07
C VAL A 48 -4.61 5.98 -3.97
N ILE A 49 -3.40 5.81 -3.40
CA ILE A 49 -2.16 5.83 -4.18
C ILE A 49 -2.10 4.65 -5.17
N ILE A 50 -2.52 3.46 -4.74
CA ILE A 50 -2.62 2.28 -5.63
C ILE A 50 -3.60 2.57 -6.78
N ASP A 51 -4.77 3.13 -6.47
CA ASP A 51 -5.79 3.45 -7.47
C ASP A 51 -5.31 4.53 -8.45
N GLU A 52 -4.59 5.55 -7.99
CA GLU A 52 -3.93 6.53 -8.85
C GLU A 52 -2.87 5.90 -9.75
N ARG A 53 -2.07 4.97 -9.21
CA ARG A 53 -1.05 4.25 -9.96
C ARG A 53 -1.68 3.37 -11.04
N LEU A 54 -2.77 2.70 -10.72
CA LEU A 54 -3.55 1.91 -11.68
C LEU A 54 -4.17 2.81 -12.76
N LYS A 55 -4.76 3.95 -12.40
CA LYS A 55 -5.31 4.93 -13.36
C LYS A 55 -4.23 5.49 -14.30
N LYS A 56 -3.05 5.82 -13.78
CA LYS A 56 -1.91 6.29 -14.58
C LYS A 56 -1.32 5.18 -15.46
N GLY A 57 -1.28 3.94 -14.96
CA GLY A 57 -0.84 2.77 -15.71
C GLY A 57 -1.79 2.37 -16.84
N SER A 58 -3.10 2.56 -16.65
CA SER A 58 -4.13 2.30 -17.67
C SER A 58 -4.28 3.42 -18.71
N GLY A 59 -3.62 4.57 -18.53
CA GLY A 59 -3.72 5.74 -19.42
C GLY A 59 -2.70 5.79 -20.54
N ARG A 60 -1.82 4.80 -20.68
CA ARG A 60 -0.85 4.73 -21.78
C ARG A 60 -1.46 3.91 -22.91
N TYR A 61 -2.38 4.51 -23.67
CA TYR A 61 -2.83 4.26 -25.06
C TYR A 61 -4.26 4.80 -25.20
N GLY A 62 -4.37 6.09 -25.52
CA GLY A 62 -5.58 6.75 -26.00
C GLY A 62 -5.16 7.84 -26.96
#